data_AF-V4BMS5-F1
#
_entry.id   AF-V4BMS5-F1
#
_cell.length_a   1.000
_cell.length_b   1.000
_cell.length_c   1.000
_cell.angle_alpha   90.00
_cell.angle_beta   90.00
_cell.angle_gamma   90.00
#
_symmetry.space_group_name_H-M   'P 1'
#
loop_
_entity.id
_entity.type
_entity.pdbx_description
1 polymer ?
#
loop_
_entity_poly.entity_id
_entity_poly.type
_entity_poly.pdbx_seq_one_letter_code
_entity_poly.pdbx_strand_id
1 'polypeptide(L)'
;MTLLLITDIYLFTVDGNWGEWSDYSNCSTTCGGGTQNRTRLCDNPEPSNGGSTCSPPGSETRSCNPVSCIGSTLFFISDIFAAILVDEERTGVYQNLIKIQTRMFRLRCYYTCYQWPMLTTEKLE
;
A
#
# COMPACT_ATOMS: atom_id res chain seq x y z
N MET A 1 -16.32 17.82 -71.61
CA MET A 1 -17.02 16.90 -70.68
C MET A 1 -16.04 16.57 -69.56
N THR A 2 -15.88 17.52 -68.66
CA THR A 2 -14.91 17.57 -67.57
C THR A 2 -15.34 16.63 -66.46
N LEU A 3 -14.86 15.38 -66.52
CA LEU A 3 -14.95 14.37 -65.47
C LEU A 3 -13.74 14.46 -64.52
N LEU A 4 -13.33 15.68 -64.15
CA LEU A 4 -12.23 15.93 -63.20
C LEU A 4 -12.70 16.85 -62.07
N LEU A 5 -13.83 16.53 -61.43
CA LEU A 5 -14.29 17.26 -60.23
C LEU A 5 -14.86 16.32 -59.15
N ILE A 6 -14.38 15.08 -59.05
CA ILE A 6 -14.76 14.17 -57.92
C ILE A 6 -13.55 13.46 -57.27
N THR A 7 -12.33 13.53 -57.83
CA THR A 7 -11.16 12.86 -57.21
C THR A 7 -10.32 13.73 -56.30
N ASP A 8 -10.58 15.05 -56.24
CA ASP A 8 -9.82 15.97 -55.37
C ASP A 8 -10.53 16.15 -54.01
N ILE A 9 -10.96 15.04 -53.40
CA ILE A 9 -11.22 15.04 -51.95
C ILE A 9 -9.83 15.18 -51.32
N TYR A 10 -9.48 16.41 -50.96
CA TYR A 10 -8.27 16.78 -50.24
C TYR A 10 -8.15 15.92 -48.97
N LEU A 11 -7.43 14.79 -49.08
CA LEU A 11 -7.21 13.86 -47.98
C LEU A 11 -6.02 14.38 -47.16
N PHE A 12 -6.28 15.34 -46.27
CA PHE A 12 -5.24 15.91 -45.42
C PHE A 12 -4.92 14.96 -44.25
N THR A 13 -3.65 14.59 -44.12
CA THR A 13 -3.17 13.80 -42.99
C THR A 13 -3.22 14.64 -41.72
N VAL A 14 -3.93 14.17 -40.70
CA VAL A 14 -3.92 14.80 -39.38
C VAL A 14 -3.15 13.88 -38.46
N ASP A 15 -1.98 14.33 -38.00
CA ASP A 15 -1.24 13.64 -36.96
C ASP A 15 -1.98 13.78 -35.64
N GLY A 16 -2.06 12.67 -34.90
CA GLY A 16 -2.70 12.62 -33.60
C GLY A 16 -1.89 13.39 -32.57
N ASN A 17 -2.57 14.06 -31.65
CA ASN A 17 -1.93 14.71 -30.52
C ASN A 17 -2.64 14.36 -29.22
N TRP A 18 -1.89 14.47 -28.13
CA TRP A 18 -2.35 14.08 -26.81
C TRP A 18 -3.49 14.98 -26.33
N GLY A 19 -4.59 14.34 -25.93
CA GLY A 19 -5.61 14.95 -25.10
C GLY A 19 -5.13 15.18 -23.67
N GLU A 20 -6.05 15.71 -22.87
CA GLU A 20 -5.81 15.95 -21.45
C GLU A 20 -5.58 14.65 -20.68
N TRP A 21 -4.82 14.78 -19.59
CA TRP A 21 -4.67 13.68 -18.64
C TRP A 21 -5.97 13.45 -17.87
N SER A 22 -6.34 12.19 -17.70
CA SER A 22 -7.29 11.79 -16.67
C SER A 22 -6.73 12.05 -15.27
N ASP A 23 -7.63 12.08 -14.30
CA ASP A 23 -7.26 12.03 -12.90
C ASP A 23 -6.51 10.73 -12.58
N TYR A 24 -5.64 10.79 -11.58
CA TYR A 24 -5.04 9.57 -11.07
C TYR A 24 -6.10 8.66 -10.44
N SER A 25 -5.97 7.36 -10.66
CA SER A 25 -6.71 6.33 -9.94
C SER A 25 -6.49 6.45 -8.44
N ASN A 26 -7.36 5.79 -7.67
CA ASN A 26 -7.07 5.57 -6.27
C ASN A 26 -5.72 4.85 -6.10
N CYS A 27 -5.03 5.15 -4.99
CA CYS A 27 -3.82 4.43 -4.63
C CYS A 27 -4.14 2.95 -4.36
N SER A 28 -3.27 2.05 -4.81
CA SER A 28 -3.43 0.61 -4.63
C SER A 28 -3.45 0.16 -3.16
N THR A 29 -2.83 0.94 -2.28
CA THR A 29 -2.80 0.73 -0.83
C THR A 29 -3.12 2.03 -0.12
N THR A 30 -3.56 1.97 1.14
CA THR A 30 -3.79 3.15 1.99
C THR A 30 -2.57 3.50 2.86
N CYS A 31 -1.63 2.56 3.02
CA CYS A 31 -0.38 2.69 3.76
C CYS A 31 0.66 1.70 3.20
N GLY A 32 1.92 1.86 3.59
CA GLY A 32 3.01 0.95 3.24
C GLY A 32 3.58 1.11 1.84
N GLY A 33 3.23 2.21 1.15
CA GLY A 33 3.57 2.44 -0.24
C GLY A 33 2.59 1.74 -1.18
N GLY A 34 2.10 2.49 -2.16
CA GLY A 34 1.23 2.01 -3.23
C GLY A 34 1.52 2.75 -4.52
N THR A 35 0.73 2.45 -5.54
CA THR A 35 0.81 3.06 -6.86
C THR A 35 -0.56 3.55 -7.30
N GLN A 36 -0.55 4.62 -8.09
CA GLN A 36 -1.73 5.16 -8.76
C GLN A 36 -1.37 5.45 -10.21
N ASN A 37 -2.34 5.28 -11.10
CA ASN A 37 -2.16 5.38 -12.54
C ASN A 37 -3.07 6.45 -13.12
N ARG A 38 -2.63 7.12 -14.17
CA ARG A 38 -3.48 7.95 -15.02
C ARG A 38 -3.23 7.64 -16.48
N THR A 39 -4.22 7.93 -17.32
CA THR A 39 -4.13 7.77 -18.77
C THR A 39 -4.51 9.06 -19.49
N ARG A 40 -4.10 9.18 -20.76
CA ARG A 40 -4.55 10.21 -21.70
C ARG A 40 -4.79 9.57 -23.06
N LEU A 41 -5.69 10.16 -23.83
CA LEU A 41 -6.06 9.69 -25.16
C LEU A 41 -5.31 10.48 -26.24
N CYS A 42 -5.22 9.90 -27.44
CA CYS A 42 -4.66 10.55 -28.63
C CYS A 42 -5.80 11.10 -29.49
N ASP A 43 -6.52 12.08 -28.96
CA ASP A 43 -7.80 12.56 -29.48
C ASP A 43 -7.87 14.09 -29.63
N ASN A 44 -6.75 14.81 -29.46
CA ASN A 44 -6.74 16.27 -29.50
C ASN A 44 -5.67 16.86 -30.45
N PRO A 45 -5.73 16.61 -31.77
CA PRO A 45 -6.80 15.91 -32.48
C PRO A 45 -6.56 14.39 -32.60
N GLU A 46 -7.61 13.66 -32.99
CA GLU A 46 -7.50 12.23 -33.35
C GLU A 46 -6.78 12.08 -34.70
N PRO A 47 -5.86 11.10 -34.86
CA PRO A 47 -5.16 10.89 -36.11
C PRO A 47 -6.11 10.45 -37.22
N SER A 48 -6.02 11.09 -38.39
CA SER A 48 -6.88 10.78 -39.54
C SER A 48 -6.11 10.73 -40.86
N ASN A 49 -6.68 10.05 -41.85
CA ASN A 49 -6.15 9.97 -43.22
C ASN A 49 -4.70 9.42 -43.29
N GLY A 50 -4.34 8.52 -42.38
CA GLY A 50 -2.98 7.96 -42.31
C GLY A 50 -1.97 8.80 -41.52
N GLY A 51 -2.43 9.81 -40.77
CA GLY A 51 -1.59 10.54 -39.83
C GLY A 51 -1.06 9.67 -38.67
N SER A 52 0.01 10.13 -38.06
CA SER A 52 0.77 9.41 -37.04
C SER A 52 -0.01 9.31 -35.73
N THR A 53 0.02 8.13 -35.10
CA THR A 53 -0.55 7.95 -33.76
C THR A 53 0.41 8.43 -32.67
N CYS A 54 -0.13 8.82 -31.52
CA CYS A 54 0.68 9.22 -30.38
C CYS A 54 1.39 8.00 -29.77
N SER A 55 2.70 8.10 -29.58
CA SER A 55 3.52 7.03 -29.00
C SER A 55 4.59 7.61 -28.06
N PRO A 56 4.90 6.94 -26.92
CA PRO A 56 4.32 5.70 -26.39
C PRO A 56 2.88 5.90 -25.86
N PRO A 57 2.12 4.83 -25.55
CA PRO A 57 0.77 4.94 -24.99
C PRO A 57 0.72 5.91 -23.79
N GLY A 58 -0.34 6.71 -23.74
CA GLY A 58 -0.53 7.75 -22.73
C GLY A 58 -0.88 7.16 -21.38
N SER A 59 0.08 6.56 -20.70
CA SER A 59 -0.07 5.96 -19.37
C SER A 59 1.06 6.43 -18.47
N GLU A 60 0.73 6.80 -17.25
CA GLU A 60 1.68 7.22 -16.23
C GLU A 60 1.34 6.59 -14.89
N THR A 61 2.37 6.10 -14.20
CA THR A 61 2.28 5.54 -12.86
C THR A 61 3.12 6.36 -11.90
N ARG A 62 2.61 6.62 -10.70
CA ARG A 62 3.38 7.24 -9.61
C ARG A 62 3.13 6.54 -8.28
N SER A 63 4.10 6.66 -7.37
CA SER A 63 3.98 6.17 -6.00
C SER A 63 3.02 7.02 -5.17
N CYS A 64 2.38 6.40 -4.17
CA CYS A 64 1.50 7.05 -3.21
C CYS A 64 1.57 6.36 -1.84
N ASN A 65 1.01 7.01 -0.83
CA ASN A 65 0.87 6.50 0.54
C ASN A 65 2.15 5.88 1.13
N PRO A 66 3.29 6.62 1.17
CA PRO A 66 4.57 6.10 1.64
C PRO A 66 4.63 5.82 3.15
N VAL A 67 3.61 6.23 3.90
CA VAL A 67 3.55 6.07 5.35
C VAL A 67 3.34 4.61 5.72
N SER A 68 4.21 4.05 6.57
CA SER A 68 4.11 2.68 7.07
C SER A 68 2.77 2.38 7.75
N CYS A 69 2.30 1.14 7.63
CA CYS A 69 1.08 0.68 8.29
C CYS A 69 1.31 0.48 9.81
N ILE A 70 0.31 0.84 10.63
CA ILE A 70 0.41 0.82 12.12
C ILE A 70 0.62 -0.59 12.71
N GLY A 71 0.48 -1.65 11.91
CA GLY A 71 0.74 -3.03 12.33
C GLY A 71 2.14 -3.58 12.04
N SER A 72 2.96 -2.91 11.24
CA SER A 72 4.26 -3.46 10.82
C SER A 72 5.41 -3.19 11.80
N THR A 73 5.26 -2.26 12.74
CA THR A 73 6.28 -1.92 13.74
C THR A 73 6.08 -2.63 15.08
N LEU A 74 4.87 -3.09 15.39
CA LEU A 74 4.56 -3.79 16.65
C LEU A 74 5.12 -5.22 16.71
N PHE A 75 5.56 -5.79 15.58
CA PHE A 75 6.27 -7.08 15.54
C PHE A 75 7.77 -6.96 15.79
N PHE A 76 8.37 -5.75 15.72
CA PHE A 76 9.81 -5.57 15.94
C PHE A 76 10.18 -5.17 17.38
N ILE A 77 9.19 -4.77 18.20
CA ILE A 77 9.43 -4.41 19.61
C ILE A 77 9.47 -5.66 20.52
N SER A 78 9.14 -6.86 20.01
CA SER A 78 9.47 -8.11 20.71
C SER A 78 10.96 -8.44 20.64
N ASP A 79 11.66 -8.01 19.59
CA ASP A 79 13.03 -8.44 19.31
C ASP A 79 14.07 -7.48 19.91
N ILE A 80 13.72 -6.20 20.12
CA ILE A 80 14.59 -5.25 20.85
C ILE A 80 14.68 -5.61 22.34
N PHE A 81 13.65 -6.22 22.93
CA PHE A 81 13.69 -6.68 24.33
C PHE A 81 14.46 -8.01 24.51
N ALA A 82 14.68 -8.79 23.45
CA ALA A 82 15.45 -10.03 23.53
C ALA A 82 16.98 -9.81 23.47
N ALA A 83 17.44 -8.74 22.84
CA ALA A 83 18.87 -8.49 22.61
C ALA A 83 19.62 -7.80 23.77
N ILE A 84 18.97 -7.49 24.90
CA ILE A 84 19.63 -6.85 26.06
C ILE A 84 20.09 -7.88 27.12
N LEU A 85 19.78 -9.17 26.98
CA LEU A 85 20.07 -10.19 28.01
C LEU A 85 20.97 -11.35 27.53
N VAL A 86 22.05 -11.05 26.80
CA VAL A 86 23.17 -12.01 26.67
C VAL A 86 24.50 -11.26 26.82
N ASP A 87 24.94 -11.04 28.06
CA ASP A 87 26.32 -11.34 28.44
C ASP A 87 26.42 -11.44 29.97
N GLU A 88 26.87 -12.59 30.45
CA GLU A 88 26.81 -13.05 31.85
C GLU A 88 28.06 -12.67 32.68
N GLU A 89 29.00 -11.84 32.22
CA GLU A 89 30.13 -11.45 33.07
C GLU A 89 30.61 -10.00 32.90
N ARG A 90 30.04 -9.07 33.69
CA ARG A 90 30.79 -8.16 34.59
C ARG A 90 29.94 -6.98 35.09
N THR A 91 30.22 -6.63 36.34
CA THR A 91 29.86 -5.41 37.08
C THR A 91 28.56 -5.45 37.90
N GLY A 92 28.71 -5.93 39.15
CA GLY A 92 27.73 -5.84 40.21
C GLY A 92 27.52 -4.41 40.73
N VAL A 93 26.71 -3.63 40.01
CA VAL A 93 26.25 -2.31 40.46
C VAL A 93 24.73 -2.26 40.69
N TYR A 94 23.95 -3.23 40.19
CA TYR A 94 22.47 -3.21 40.26
C TYR A 94 21.84 -4.16 41.29
N GLN A 95 22.51 -4.45 42.40
CA GLN A 95 22.02 -5.38 43.45
C GLN A 95 20.83 -4.85 44.29
N ASN A 96 20.21 -3.72 43.93
CA ASN A 96 19.12 -3.13 44.71
C ASN A 96 17.78 -2.98 43.97
N LEU A 97 17.67 -3.40 42.70
CA LEU A 97 16.37 -3.44 41.96
C LEU A 97 15.88 -4.86 41.64
N ILE A 98 16.63 -5.89 42.04
CA ILE A 98 16.28 -7.31 41.82
C ILE A 98 15.13 -7.78 42.77
N LYS A 99 14.78 -7.04 43.84
CA LYS A 99 13.76 -7.49 44.81
C LYS A 99 12.29 -7.18 44.45
N ILE A 100 12.00 -6.47 43.36
CA ILE A 100 10.61 -6.13 42.98
C ILE A 100 10.06 -7.04 41.85
N GLN A 101 10.92 -7.79 41.15
CA GLN A 101 10.53 -8.57 39.96
C GLN A 101 9.81 -9.90 40.24
N THR A 102 9.59 -10.33 41.49
CA THR A 102 8.95 -11.64 41.78
C THR A 102 7.62 -11.57 42.53
N ARG A 103 6.96 -10.41 42.68
CA ARG A 103 5.69 -10.30 43.42
C ARG A 103 4.57 -9.49 42.74
N MET A 104 4.23 -9.82 41.49
CA MET A 104 2.82 -9.95 41.05
C MET A 104 2.73 -10.25 39.56
N PHE A 105 3.25 -11.41 39.19
CA PHE A 105 2.72 -12.31 38.17
C PHE A 105 1.22 -12.68 38.44
N ARG A 106 0.36 -11.70 38.71
CA ARG A 106 -1.09 -11.86 39.02
C ARG A 106 -1.99 -11.05 38.09
N LEU A 107 -1.56 -10.81 36.86
CA LEU A 107 -2.43 -10.30 35.79
C LEU A 107 -2.45 -11.20 34.55
N ARG A 108 -1.98 -12.45 34.68
CA ARG A 108 -2.08 -13.47 33.63
C ARG A 108 -3.40 -14.27 33.72
N CYS A 109 -4.49 -13.57 34.03
CA CYS A 109 -5.85 -14.12 33.94
C CYS A 109 -6.71 -13.40 32.89
N TYR A 110 -6.25 -12.31 32.26
CA TYR A 110 -7.10 -11.59 31.30
C TYR A 110 -7.13 -12.24 29.90
N TYR A 111 -6.09 -12.97 29.50
CA TYR A 111 -5.98 -13.49 28.12
C TYR A 111 -6.15 -15.00 27.96
N THR A 112 -6.42 -15.77 29.02
CA THR A 112 -6.69 -17.23 28.92
C THR A 112 -8.17 -17.61 29.05
N CYS A 113 -9.09 -16.64 29.08
CA CYS A 113 -10.53 -16.91 29.18
C CYS A 113 -11.23 -17.20 27.84
N TYR A 114 -10.56 -17.08 26.69
CA TYR A 114 -11.22 -17.20 25.38
C TYR A 114 -11.19 -18.58 24.72
N GLN A 115 -10.94 -19.67 25.47
CA GLN A 115 -10.99 -20.99 24.83
C GLN A 115 -11.17 -22.17 25.82
N TRP A 116 -12.33 -22.33 26.48
CA TRP A 116 -12.77 -23.66 26.94
C TRP A 116 -14.29 -23.83 26.76
N PRO A 117 -14.76 -25.04 26.34
CA PRO A 117 -16.10 -25.28 25.86
C PRO A 117 -17.11 -25.51 27.00
N MET A 118 -18.38 -25.43 26.62
CA MET A 118 -19.56 -25.58 27.48
C MET A 118 -19.54 -26.87 28.32
N LEU A 119 -19.75 -26.73 29.63
CA LEU A 119 -20.36 -27.76 30.46
C LEU A 119 -21.21 -27.08 31.54
N THR A 120 -22.39 -27.64 31.69
CA THR A 120 -23.63 -27.09 32.23
C THR A 120 -23.63 -26.93 33.75
N THR A 121 -24.47 -25.99 34.17
CA THR A 121 -24.97 -25.69 35.52
C THR A 121 -25.41 -26.91 36.35
N GLU A 122 -24.98 -26.95 37.63
CA GLU A 122 -25.67 -27.40 38.85
C GLU A 122 -24.62 -27.44 39.99
N LYS A 123 -24.83 -27.04 41.24
CA LYS A 123 -25.99 -26.55 41.98
C LYS A 123 -25.47 -25.96 43.31
N LEU A 124 -26.13 -24.91 43.76
CA LEU A 124 -26.07 -24.36 45.12
C LEU A 124 -26.51 -25.42 46.14
N GLU A 125 -25.68 -25.67 47.16
CA GLU A 125 -25.99 -25.80 48.60
C GLU A 125 -24.68 -26.00 49.39
#